data_AF-A0A7S3MZT8-F1
#
_entry.id   AF-A0A7S3MZT8-F1
#
_cell.length_a   1.000
_cell.length_b   1.000
_cell.length_c   1.000
_cell.angle_alpha   90.00
_cell.angle_beta   90.00
_cell.angle_gamma   90.00
#
_symmetry.space_group_name_H-M   'P 1'
#
loop_
_entity.id
_entity.type
_entity.pdbx_description
1 polymer ?
#
loop_
_entity_poly.entity_id
_entity_poly.type
_entity_poly.pdbx_seq_one_letter_code
_entity_poly.pdbx_strand_id
1 'polypeptide(L)'
;MVCLSYFTGILWIIVCEFEFGTHSVFPFYDPEEPMFHIEYDLKSKSNVASMFALTYFAFTTLTTVGLGDYHPKSNSERILCSFIMLFGVMITSKVMDNFSTMVVEIR
;
A
#
# COMPACT_ATOMS: atom_id res chain seq x y z
N MET A 1 6.66 3.33 -12.20
CA MET A 1 6.21 2.26 -11.27
C MET A 1 6.95 2.32 -9.94
N VAL A 2 8.27 2.10 -9.89
CA VAL A 2 9.03 2.04 -8.62
C VAL A 2 8.94 3.32 -7.76
N CYS A 3 9.07 4.51 -8.36
CA CYS A 3 8.93 5.76 -7.61
C CYS A 3 7.50 5.94 -7.05
N LEU A 4 6.48 5.54 -7.82
CA LEU A 4 5.09 5.63 -7.39
C LEU A 4 4.80 4.68 -6.23
N SER A 5 5.34 3.46 -6.26
CA SER A 5 5.22 2.52 -5.13
C SER A 5 5.95 3.01 -3.89
N TYR A 6 7.09 3.70 -4.03
CA TYR A 6 7.80 4.31 -2.90
C TYR A 6 6.96 5.41 -2.25
N PHE A 7 6.44 6.36 -3.03
CA PHE A 7 5.57 7.42 -2.50
C PHE A 7 4.28 6.86 -1.90
N THR A 8 3.67 5.85 -2.54
CA THR A 8 2.46 5.19 -2.03
C THR A 8 2.75 4.44 -0.72
N GLY A 9 3.90 3.78 -0.60
CA GLY A 9 4.32 3.09 0.63
C GLY A 9 4.57 4.05 1.79
N ILE A 10 5.13 5.24 1.52
CA ILE A 10 5.26 6.31 2.54
C ILE A 10 3.90 6.88 2.92
N LEU A 11 3.03 7.14 1.94
CA LEU A 11 1.67 7.62 2.20
C LEU A 11 0.89 6.62 3.06
N TRP A 12 1.06 5.31 2.79
CA TRP A 12 0.45 4.24 3.55
C TRP A 12 0.83 4.27 5.04
N ILE A 13 2.11 4.42 5.39
CA ILE A 13 2.51 4.49 6.80
C ILE A 13 1.99 5.75 7.50
N ILE A 14 1.96 6.90 6.80
CA ILE A 14 1.38 8.13 7.34
C ILE A 14 -0.12 7.95 7.64
N VAL A 15 -0.86 7.29 6.74
CA VAL A 15 -2.27 6.96 6.94
C VAL A 15 -2.45 6.01 8.13
N CYS A 16 -1.63 4.97 8.24
CA CYS A 16 -1.69 4.03 9.36
C CYS A 16 -1.43 4.73 10.70
N GLU A 17 -0.47 5.66 10.75
CA GLU A 17 -0.19 6.45 11.96
C GLU A 17 -1.33 7.43 12.29
N PHE A 18 -1.94 8.04 11.28
CA PHE A 18 -3.10 8.93 11.47
C PHE A 18 -4.32 8.16 12.01
N GLU A 19 -4.59 6.98 11.46
CA GLU A 19 -5.67 6.10 11.90
C GLU A 19 -5.45 5.64 13.35
N PHE A 20 -4.23 5.24 13.71
CA PHE A 20 -3.84 4.92 15.09
C PHE A 20 -4.09 6.09 16.05
N GLY A 21 -3.67 7.30 15.67
CA GLY A 21 -3.92 8.51 16.47
C GLY A 21 -5.40 8.80 16.66
N THR A 22 -6.21 8.58 15.63
CA THR A 22 -7.67 8.78 15.68
C THR A 22 -8.33 7.75 16.61
N HIS A 23 -7.93 6.47 16.53
CA HIS A 23 -8.41 5.43 17.44
C HIS A 23 -8.03 5.68 18.90
N SER A 24 -6.85 6.25 19.16
CA SER A 24 -6.43 6.58 20.54
C SER A 24 -7.27 7.69 21.20
N VAL A 25 -7.97 8.50 20.41
CA VAL A 25 -8.79 9.64 20.87
C VAL A 25 -10.27 9.28 20.97
N PHE A 26 -10.79 8.41 20.10
CA PHE A 26 -12.19 7.98 20.09
C PHE A 26 -12.35 6.52 20.56
N PRO A 27 -12.75 6.27 21.82
CA PRO A 27 -12.81 4.92 22.41
C PRO A 27 -14.01 4.08 21.95
N PHE A 28 -14.69 4.46 20.87
CA PHE A 28 -15.84 3.74 20.33
C PHE A 28 -15.44 2.54 19.46
N TYR A 29 -14.15 2.41 19.13
CA TYR A 29 -13.63 1.31 18.31
C TYR A 29 -12.98 0.23 19.18
N ASP A 30 -13.13 -1.02 18.78
CA ASP A 30 -12.61 -2.15 19.53
C ASP A 30 -11.07 -2.05 19.66
N PRO A 31 -10.51 -2.03 20.89
CA PRO A 31 -9.07 -1.90 21.11
C PRO A 31 -8.27 -3.14 20.66
N GLU A 32 -8.96 -4.22 20.28
CA GLU A 32 -8.35 -5.47 19.79
C GLU A 32 -8.23 -5.54 18.26
N GLU A 33 -8.68 -4.53 17.51
CA GLU A 33 -8.62 -4.61 16.05
C GLU A 33 -7.15 -4.55 15.56
N PRO A 34 -6.64 -5.61 14.91
CA PRO A 34 -5.26 -5.64 14.46
C PRO A 34 -5.07 -4.55 13.39
N MET A 35 -4.04 -3.72 13.55
CA MET A 35 -3.63 -2.71 12.57
C MET A 35 -2.37 -3.16 11.84
N PHE A 36 -2.21 -2.71 10.60
CA PHE A 36 -1.10 -3.10 9.73
C PHE A 36 0.28 -2.89 10.39
N HIS A 37 0.50 -1.72 10.99
CA HIS A 37 1.80 -1.37 11.57
C HIS A 37 2.14 -2.17 12.84
N ILE A 38 1.12 -2.63 13.58
CA ILE A 38 1.26 -3.41 14.82
C ILE A 38 1.52 -4.88 14.49
N GLU A 39 0.72 -5.46 13.60
CA GLU A 39 0.83 -6.87 13.21
C GLU A 39 2.21 -7.20 12.64
N TYR A 40 2.74 -6.32 11.78
CA TYR A 40 4.00 -6.54 11.10
C TYR A 40 5.22 -5.99 11.85
N ASP A 41 5.00 -5.43 13.04
CA ASP A 41 6.01 -4.83 13.92
C ASP A 41 7.01 -3.96 13.15
N LEU A 42 6.48 -3.09 12.29
CA LEU A 42 7.29 -2.29 11.36
C LEU A 42 8.11 -1.21 12.09
N LYS A 43 7.74 -0.90 13.33
CA LYS A 43 8.39 0.11 14.17
C LYS A 43 9.62 -0.42 14.90
N SER A 44 9.71 -1.72 15.19
CA SER A 44 10.91 -2.32 15.80
C SER A 44 12.04 -2.55 14.79
N LYS A 45 11.70 -2.63 13.50
CA LYS A 45 12.66 -2.85 12.41
C LYS A 45 13.44 -1.58 12.06
N SER A 46 14.63 -1.78 11.47
CA SER A 46 15.42 -0.68 10.91
C SER A 46 14.61 0.09 9.86
N ASN A 47 14.71 1.42 9.87
CA ASN A 47 13.99 2.32 8.95
C ASN A 47 14.11 1.89 7.47
N VAL A 48 15.30 1.41 7.09
CA VAL A 48 15.58 0.94 5.73
C VAL A 48 14.78 -0.34 5.42
N ALA A 49 14.73 -1.29 6.36
CA ALA A 49 14.00 -2.54 6.18
C ALA A 49 12.49 -2.30 6.09
N SER A 50 11.95 -1.41 6.93
CA SER A 50 10.53 -1.04 6.90
C SER A 50 10.17 -0.32 5.59
N MET A 51 11.04 0.56 5.08
CA MET A 51 10.85 1.18 3.76
C MET A 51 10.79 0.16 2.63
N PHE A 52 11.69 -0.83 2.62
CA PHE A 52 11.65 -1.88 1.61
C PHE A 52 10.38 -2.72 1.70
N ALA A 53 9.95 -3.11 2.91
CA ALA A 53 8.72 -3.85 3.12
C ALA A 53 7.48 -3.08 2.65
N LEU A 54 7.37 -1.79 2.99
CA LEU A 54 6.27 -0.93 2.57
C LEU A 54 6.25 -0.68 1.06
N THR A 55 7.42 -0.44 0.46
CA THR A 55 7.53 -0.26 -0.99
C THR A 55 7.17 -1.55 -1.72
N TYR A 56 7.57 -2.70 -1.18
CA TYR A 56 7.20 -4.02 -1.70
C TYR A 56 5.69 -4.28 -1.61
N PHE A 57 5.07 -3.98 -0.48
CA PHE A 57 3.62 -4.04 -0.31
C PHE A 57 2.89 -3.14 -1.33
N ALA A 58 3.30 -1.88 -1.43
CA ALA A 58 2.70 -0.93 -2.37
C ALA A 58 2.93 -1.35 -3.83
N PHE A 59 4.13 -1.85 -4.17
CA PHE A 59 4.46 -2.30 -5.51
C PHE A 59 3.60 -3.49 -5.94
N THR A 60 3.52 -4.54 -5.11
CA THR A 60 2.73 -5.74 -5.39
C THR A 60 1.23 -5.44 -5.45
N THR A 61 0.76 -4.46 -4.68
CA THR A 61 -0.63 -3.98 -4.72
C THR A 61 -0.93 -3.17 -5.99
N LEU A 62 -0.08 -2.20 -6.35
CA LEU A 62 -0.25 -1.36 -7.55
C LEU A 62 -0.15 -2.15 -8.86
N THR A 63 0.72 -3.16 -8.87
CA THR A 63 0.89 -4.10 -10.00
C THR A 63 -0.15 -5.21 -10.00
N THR A 64 -1.07 -5.24 -9.03
CA THR A 64 -2.12 -6.26 -8.87
C THR A 64 -1.62 -7.69 -8.71
N VAL A 65 -0.35 -7.89 -8.31
CA VAL A 65 0.20 -9.21 -8.01
C VAL A 65 -0.36 -9.74 -6.70
N GLY A 66 -0.44 -8.88 -5.66
CA GLY A 66 -1.13 -9.19 -4.41
C GLY A 66 -0.66 -10.45 -3.68
N LEU A 67 0.63 -10.53 -3.32
CA LEU A 67 1.22 -11.73 -2.70
C LEU A 67 0.65 -12.06 -1.31
N GLY A 68 0.03 -11.09 -0.62
CA GLY A 68 -0.70 -11.31 0.63
C GLY A 68 0.15 -11.34 1.90
N ASP A 69 1.48 -11.36 1.78
CA ASP A 69 2.40 -11.31 2.93
C ASP A 69 2.15 -10.08 3.82
N TYR A 70 1.90 -8.94 3.16
CA TYR A 70 1.49 -7.68 3.78
C TYR A 70 0.07 -7.35 3.32
N HIS A 71 -0.87 -7.22 4.26
CA HIS A 71 -2.27 -6.86 3.94
C HIS A 71 -2.91 -6.01 5.05
N PRO A 72 -3.81 -5.08 4.70
CA PRO A 72 -4.55 -4.27 5.67
C PRO A 72 -5.43 -5.16 6.56
N LYS A 73 -5.47 -4.82 7.85
CA LYS A 73 -6.17 -5.62 8.85
C LYS A 73 -7.44 -4.90 9.32
N SER A 74 -7.33 -3.59 9.56
CA SER A 74 -8.45 -2.73 9.96
C SER A 74 -9.45 -2.54 8.82
N ASN A 75 -10.73 -2.34 9.17
CA ASN A 75 -11.80 -2.10 8.19
C ASN A 75 -11.58 -0.78 7.42
N SER A 76 -11.11 0.27 8.08
CA SER A 76 -10.76 1.56 7.44
C SER A 76 -9.56 1.41 6.50
N GLU A 77 -8.49 0.75 6.94
CA GLU A 77 -7.33 0.43 6.09
C GLU A 77 -7.75 -0.34 4.82
N ARG A 78 -8.68 -1.29 4.92
CA ARG A 78 -9.19 -2.07 3.77
C ARG A 78 -9.93 -1.21 2.76
N ILE A 79 -10.78 -0.29 3.22
CA ILE A 79 -11.50 0.64 2.33
C ILE A 79 -10.50 1.52 1.59
N LEU A 80 -9.53 2.09 2.30
CA LEU A 80 -8.50 2.94 1.70
C LEU A 80 -7.61 2.16 0.72
N CYS A 81 -7.21 0.93 1.08
CA CYS A 81 -6.46 0.03 0.21
C CYS A 81 -7.21 -0.25 -1.10
N SER A 82 -8.53 -0.45 -1.03
CA SER A 82 -9.36 -0.69 -2.21
C SER A 82 -9.31 0.49 -3.20
N PHE A 83 -9.34 1.74 -2.70
CA PHE A 83 -9.16 2.91 -3.55
C PHE A 83 -7.75 2.95 -4.19
N ILE A 84 -6.71 2.66 -3.42
CA ILE A 84 -5.33 2.60 -3.94
C ILE A 84 -5.21 1.54 -5.04
N MET A 85 -5.85 0.38 -4.89
CA MET A 85 -5.86 -0.66 -5.93
C MET A 85 -6.52 -0.17 -7.22
N LEU A 86 -7.64 0.55 -7.15
CA LEU A 86 -8.29 1.13 -8.32
C LEU A 86 -7.37 2.11 -9.07
N PHE A 87 -6.67 2.98 -8.34
CA PHE A 87 -5.67 3.86 -8.94
C PHE A 87 -4.48 3.08 -9.51
N GLY A 88 -4.04 2.02 -8.84
CA GLY A 88 -2.96 1.15 -9.29
C GLY A 88 -3.24 0.50 -10.65
N VAL A 89 -4.44 -0.06 -10.82
CA VAL A 89 -4.89 -0.65 -12.10
C VAL A 89 -4.85 0.37 -13.23
N MET A 90 -5.33 1.60 -12.98
CA MET A 90 -5.31 2.65 -14.01
C MET A 90 -3.89 2.99 -14.46
N ILE A 91 -2.94 3.07 -13.54
CA ILE A 91 -1.53 3.35 -13.85
C ILE A 91 -0.89 2.17 -14.58
N THR A 92 -1.17 0.93 -14.15
CA THR A 92 -0.66 -0.29 -14.79
C THR A 92 -1.19 -0.43 -16.22
N SER A 93 -2.45 -0.08 -16.45
CA SER A 93 -3.02 -0.04 -17.80
C SER A 93 -2.29 0.94 -18.72
N LYS A 94 -1.86 2.11 -18.21
CA LYS A 94 -1.09 3.08 -19.01
C LYS A 94 0.30 2.60 -19.37
N VAL A 95 0.93 1.81 -18.50
CA VAL A 95 2.23 1.19 -18.83
C VAL A 95 2.07 0.16 -19.95
N MET A 96 1.01 -0.63 -19.92
CA MET A 96 0.71 -1.60 -20.99
C MET A 96 0.38 -0.93 -22.32
N ASP A 97 -0.31 0.21 -22.31
CA ASP A 97 -0.63 1.01 -23.50
C ASP A 97 0.65 1.52 -24.21
N ASN A 98 1.59 2.07 -23.42
CA ASN A 98 2.89 2.49 -23.94
C ASN A 98 3.70 1.33 -24.53
N PHE A 99 3.64 0.16 -23.87
CA PHE A 99 4.30 -1.05 -24.39
C PHE A 99 3.67 -1.52 -25.71
N SER A 100 2.33 -1.54 -25.79
CA SER A 100 1.62 -1.91 -27.02
C SER A 100 1.97 -0.97 -28.18
N THR A 101 2.10 0.33 -27.90
CA THR A 101 2.49 1.33 -28.92
C THR A 101 3.90 1.06 -29.44
N MET A 102 4.87 0.80 -28.57
CA MET A 102 6.23 0.43 -28.97
C MET A 102 6.28 -0.85 -29.82
N VAL A 103 5.49 -1.86 -29.46
CA VAL A 103 5.42 -3.12 -30.23
C VAL A 103 4.85 -2.89 -31.63
N VAL A 104 3.85 -2.01 -31.76
CA VAL A 104 3.28 -1.65 -33.06
C VAL A 104 4.25 -0.85 -33.91
N GLU A 105 5.02 0.07 -33.32
CA GLU A 105 6.01 0.88 -34.04
C GLU A 105 7.20 0.06 -34.56
N ILE A 106 7.55 -1.04 -33.89
CA ILE A 106 8.61 -1.95 -34.32
C ILE A 106 8.19 -2.84 -35.51
N ARG A 107 6.87 -3.01 -35.75
CA ARG A 107 6.32 -3.87 -36.81
C ARG A 107 6.06 -3.10 -38.10
#